data_AF-A0A6B3PBR5-F1
#
_entry.id   AF-A0A6B3PBR5-F1
#
_cell.length_a   1.000
_cell.length_b   1.000
_cell.length_c   1.000
_cell.angle_alpha   90.00
_cell.angle_beta   90.00
_cell.angle_gamma   90.00
#
_symmetry.space_group_name_H-M   'P 1'
#
loop_
_entity.id
_entity.type
_entity.pdbx_description
1 polymer ?
#
loop_
_entity_poly.entity_id
_entity_poly.type
_entity_poly.pdbx_seq_one_letter_code
_entity_poly.pdbx_strand_id
1 'polypeptide(L)'
;MNLTKKSLVQGMKDFKKQLNFDSLMVADSALYTQKNLQLLTDIKWLSRVPVRIKAAHKLVQETDGSDFTTSQIKGYRYQELSKT
;
A
#
# COMPACT_ATOMS: atom_id res chain seq x y z
N MET A 1 -9.64 -3.32 -23.49
CA MET A 1 -9.38 -4.48 -22.60
C MET A 1 -9.86 -4.11 -21.21
N ASN A 2 -10.93 -4.75 -20.70
CA ASN A 2 -11.43 -4.49 -19.34
C ASN A 2 -10.66 -5.33 -18.33
N LEU A 3 -9.62 -4.74 -17.72
CA LEU A 3 -8.86 -5.39 -16.66
C LEU A 3 -9.71 -5.42 -15.38
N THR A 4 -9.98 -6.62 -14.86
CA THR A 4 -10.63 -6.77 -13.56
C THR A 4 -9.58 -6.69 -12.44
N LYS A 5 -10.00 -6.33 -11.22
CA LYS A 5 -9.14 -6.32 -10.03
C LYS A 5 -8.49 -7.69 -9.78
N LYS A 6 -9.23 -8.78 -10.03
CA LYS A 6 -8.72 -10.16 -9.91
C LYS A 6 -7.64 -10.46 -10.95
N SER A 7 -7.87 -10.12 -12.22
CA SER A 7 -6.87 -10.36 -13.28
C SER A 7 -5.60 -9.54 -13.07
N LEU A 8 -5.70 -8.34 -12.48
CA LEU A 8 -4.53 -7.54 -12.15
C LEU A 8 -3.70 -8.18 -11.03
N VAL A 9 -4.35 -8.61 -9.95
CA VAL A 9 -3.66 -9.33 -8.86
C VAL A 9 -3.05 -10.64 -9.35
N GLN A 10 -3.73 -11.36 -10.25
CA GLN A 10 -3.18 -12.57 -10.86
C GLN A 10 -1.90 -12.27 -11.67
N GLY A 11 -1.93 -11.23 -12.50
CA GLY A 11 -0.75 -10.77 -13.23
C GLY A 11 0.41 -10.40 -12.30
N MET A 12 0.13 -9.75 -11.16
CA MET A 12 1.15 -9.47 -10.15
C MET A 12 1.75 -10.75 -9.55
N LYS A 13 0.93 -11.76 -9.23
CA LYS A 13 1.41 -13.06 -8.72
C LYS A 13 2.27 -13.78 -9.75
N ASP A 14 1.87 -13.80 -11.01
CA ASP A 14 2.60 -14.49 -12.07
C ASP A 14 3.89 -13.75 -12.43
N PHE A 15 3.90 -12.42 -12.35
CA PHE A 15 5.13 -11.64 -12.45
C PHE A 15 6.07 -11.92 -11.28
N LYS A 16 5.56 -12.02 -10.03
CA LYS A 16 6.39 -12.33 -8.86
C LYS A 16 7.13 -13.67 -9.00
N LYS A 17 6.50 -14.69 -9.58
CA LYS A 17 7.12 -16.02 -9.82
C LYS A 17 8.35 -15.95 -10.74
N GLN A 18 8.44 -14.93 -11.58
CA GLN A 18 9.57 -14.74 -12.50
C GLN A 18 10.74 -13.99 -11.87
N LEU A 19 10.55 -13.42 -10.67
CA LEU A 19 11.59 -12.69 -9.95
C LEU A 19 12.36 -13.64 -9.02
N ASN A 20 13.68 -13.61 -9.10
CA ASN A 20 14.59 -14.37 -8.24
C ASN A 20 15.14 -13.54 -7.05
N PHE A 21 14.54 -12.38 -6.78
CA PHE A 21 14.93 -11.47 -5.70
C PHE A 21 13.71 -11.02 -4.89
N ASP A 22 13.97 -10.47 -3.71
CA ASP A 22 12.93 -9.87 -2.87
C ASP A 22 12.44 -8.55 -3.49
N SER A 23 11.13 -8.39 -3.63
CA SER A 23 10.56 -7.32 -4.45
C SER A 23 9.32 -6.72 -3.79
N LEU A 24 9.25 -5.39 -3.72
CA LEU A 24 8.07 -4.64 -3.33
C LEU A 24 7.31 -4.18 -4.57
N MET A 25 6.03 -4.54 -4.70
CA MET A 25 5.18 -4.13 -5.82
C MET A 25 4.31 -2.92 -5.46
N VAL A 26 4.21 -1.93 -6.35
CA VAL A 26 3.27 -0.83 -6.16
C VAL A 26 1.91 -1.22 -6.76
N ALA A 27 0.95 -1.49 -5.89
CA ALA A 27 -0.41 -1.87 -6.26
C ALA A 27 -1.27 -0.64 -6.56
N ASP A 28 -2.09 -0.74 -7.60
CA ASP A 28 -3.04 0.32 -7.97
C ASP A 28 -3.96 0.68 -6.80
N SER A 29 -4.28 1.98 -6.68
CA SER A 29 -5.14 2.46 -5.59
C SER A 29 -6.52 1.82 -5.59
N ALA A 30 -7.09 1.36 -6.70
CA ALA A 30 -8.40 0.69 -6.70
C ALA A 30 -8.43 -0.63 -5.90
N LEU A 31 -7.26 -1.13 -5.46
CA LEU A 31 -7.10 -2.34 -4.65
C LEU A 31 -7.15 -2.12 -3.13
N TYR A 32 -7.26 -0.90 -2.60
CA TYR A 32 -7.23 -0.65 -1.14
C TYR A 32 -8.40 -1.25 -0.34
N THR A 33 -9.44 -1.79 -0.99
CA THR A 33 -10.60 -2.33 -0.25
C THR A 33 -10.23 -3.63 0.45
N GLN A 34 -10.78 -3.87 1.64
CA GLN A 34 -10.50 -5.08 2.43
C GLN A 34 -10.59 -6.37 1.58
N LYS A 35 -11.64 -6.50 0.76
CA LYS A 35 -11.82 -7.65 -0.13
C LYS A 35 -10.66 -7.85 -1.11
N ASN A 36 -10.11 -6.78 -1.66
CA ASN A 36 -9.02 -6.84 -2.64
C ASN A 36 -7.67 -7.04 -1.97
N LEU A 37 -7.47 -6.48 -0.77
CA LEU A 37 -6.23 -6.67 -0.01
C LEU A 37 -6.01 -8.14 0.35
N GLN A 38 -7.07 -8.89 0.64
CA GLN A 38 -7.00 -10.34 0.86
C GLN A 38 -6.50 -11.13 -0.36
N LEU A 39 -6.53 -10.55 -1.56
CA LEU A 39 -5.98 -11.21 -2.75
C LEU A 39 -4.45 -11.07 -2.85
N LEU A 40 -3.87 -10.12 -2.10
CA LEU A 40 -2.46 -9.74 -2.16
C LEU A 40 -1.59 -10.37 -1.05
N THR A 41 -2.11 -11.34 -0.28
CA THR A 41 -1.45 -11.92 0.91
C THR A 41 -0.05 -12.49 0.66
N ASP A 42 0.24 -12.93 -0.57
CA ASP A 42 1.48 -13.63 -0.91
C ASP A 42 2.49 -12.72 -1.63
N ILE A 43 2.23 -11.41 -1.66
CA ILE A 43 3.06 -10.42 -2.35
C ILE A 43 3.43 -9.33 -1.34
N LYS A 44 4.68 -8.87 -1.33
CA LYS A 44 5.02 -7.60 -0.67
C LYS A 44 4.52 -6.46 -1.55
N TRP A 45 3.60 -5.65 -1.05
CA TRP A 45 3.00 -4.56 -1.84
C TRP A 45 2.87 -3.25 -1.06
N LEU A 46 2.81 -2.16 -1.80
CA LEU A 46 2.52 -0.81 -1.32
C LEU A 46 1.39 -0.23 -2.19
N SER A 47 0.38 0.39 -1.60
CA SER A 47 -0.68 1.09 -2.34
C SER A 47 -0.99 2.44 -1.73
N ARG A 48 -1.41 3.39 -2.58
CA ARG A 48 -1.92 4.68 -2.11
C ARG A 48 -3.37 4.53 -1.68
N VAL A 49 -3.67 5.03 -0.48
CA VAL A 49 -5.02 5.05 0.07
C VAL A 49 -5.60 6.46 -0.08
N PRO A 50 -6.75 6.66 -0.74
CA PRO A 50 -7.39 7.96 -0.81
C PRO A 50 -7.74 8.51 0.57
N VAL A 51 -7.33 9.76 0.85
CA VAL A 51 -7.63 10.47 2.11
C VAL A 51 -9.14 10.57 2.38
N ARG A 52 -9.99 10.50 1.36
CA ARG A 52 -11.47 10.53 1.53
C ARG A 52 -12.03 9.32 2.29
N ILE A 53 -11.26 8.24 2.45
CA ILE A 53 -11.67 7.10 3.27
C ILE A 53 -11.67 7.51 4.73
N LYS A 54 -12.78 7.33 5.44
CA LYS A 54 -12.95 7.76 6.85
C LYS A 54 -11.77 7.39 7.75
N ALA A 55 -11.27 6.15 7.66
CA ALA A 55 -10.13 5.70 8.45
C ALA A 55 -8.83 6.43 8.09
N ALA A 56 -8.55 6.61 6.80
CA ALA A 56 -7.36 7.35 6.34
C ALA A 56 -7.45 8.84 6.70
N HIS A 57 -8.63 9.45 6.53
CA HIS A 57 -8.89 10.83 6.91
C HIS A 57 -8.63 11.05 8.40
N LYS A 58 -9.22 10.18 9.24
CA LYS A 58 -9.08 10.22 10.69
C LYS A 58 -7.61 10.10 11.10
N LEU A 59 -6.89 9.16 10.49
CA LEU A 59 -5.45 8.99 10.75
C LEU A 59 -4.67 10.28 10.49
N VAL A 60 -4.88 10.91 9.33
CA VAL A 60 -4.19 12.16 8.98
C VAL A 60 -4.53 13.31 9.92
N GLN A 61 -5.74 13.37 10.46
CA GLN A 61 -6.17 14.42 11.40
C GLN A 61 -5.65 14.22 12.83
N GLU A 62 -5.52 12.95 13.26
CA GLU A 62 -5.09 12.62 14.63
C GLU A 62 -3.58 12.56 14.79
N THR A 63 -2.84 12.45 13.69
CA THR A 63 -1.38 12.40 13.69
C THR A 63 -0.78 13.80 13.90
N ASP A 64 0.01 13.97 14.97
CA ASP A 64 0.75 15.20 15.22
C ASP A 64 2.07 15.23 14.43
N GLY A 65 2.46 16.43 13.97
CA GLY A 65 3.75 16.63 13.32
C GLY A 65 4.94 16.39 14.26
N SER A 66 4.76 16.41 15.58
CA SER A 66 5.78 16.01 16.56
C SER A 66 6.10 14.52 16.52
N ASP A 67 5.16 13.68 16.07
CA ASP A 67 5.32 12.22 16.06
C ASP A 67 6.12 11.73 14.83
N PHE A 68 6.51 12.66 13.94
CA PHE A 68 7.22 12.35 12.72
C PHE A 68 8.72 12.18 12.99
N THR A 69 9.24 11.04 12.57
CA THR A 69 10.69 10.80 12.53
C THR A 69 11.29 11.36 11.24
N THR A 70 12.47 11.97 11.35
CA THR A 70 13.22 12.44 10.18
C THR A 70 13.62 11.26 9.29
N SER A 71 13.37 11.38 8.00
CA SER A 71 13.80 10.37 7.03
C SER A 71 15.26 10.55 6.65
N GLN A 72 15.84 9.54 6.00
CA GLN A 72 17.16 9.67 5.39
C GLN A 72 17.20 10.70 4.24
N ILE A 73 16.04 11.09 3.70
CA ILE A 73 15.92 12.10 2.65
C ILE A 73 15.74 13.47 3.30
N LYS A 74 16.67 14.39 2.99
CA LYS A 74 16.65 15.75 3.52
C LYS A 74 15.30 16.44 3.25
N GLY A 75 14.70 17.00 4.29
CA GLY A 75 13.43 17.72 4.22
C GLY A 75 12.18 16.84 4.34
N TYR A 76 12.34 15.51 4.40
CA TYR A 76 11.22 14.58 4.57
C TYR A 76 11.20 13.98 5.97
N ARG A 77 9.98 13.85 6.52
CA ARG A 77 9.69 13.17 7.79
C ARG A 77 8.49 12.26 7.61
N TYR A 78 8.40 11.20 8.40
CA TYR A 78 7.33 10.21 8.30
C TYR A 78 7.02 9.59 9.66
N GLN A 79 5.85 8.95 9.74
CA GLN A 79 5.46 8.09 10.84
C GLN A 79 4.96 6.77 10.25
N GLU A 80 5.36 5.65 10.84
CA GLU A 80 4.86 4.32 10.50
C GLU A 80 3.91 3.85 11.60
N LEU A 81 2.70 3.42 11.21
CA LEU A 81 1.68 2.94 12.12
C LEU A 81 1.22 1.56 11.68
N SER A 82 1.54 0.56 12.48
CA SER A 82 1.04 -0.81 12.31
C SER A 82 -0.10 -1.04 13.29
N LYS A 83 -1.26 -1.50 12.81
CA LYS A 83 -2.34 -2.00 13.67
C LYS A 83 -2.37 -3.52 13.55
N THR A 84 -2.10 -4.18 14.67
CA THR A 84 -2.17 -5.64 14.83
C THR A 84 -3.61 -6.12 14.85
#